data_AF-A0A936E5W3-F1
#
_entry.id   AF-A0A936E5W3-F1
#
_cell.length_a   1.000
_cell.length_b   1.000
_cell.length_c   1.000
_cell.angle_alpha   90.00
_cell.angle_beta   90.00
_cell.angle_gamma   90.00
#
_symmetry.space_group_name_H-M   'P 1'
#
loop_
_entity.id
_entity.type
_entity.pdbx_description
1 polymer ?
#
loop_
_entity_poly.entity_id
_entity_poly.type
_entity_poly.pdbx_seq_one_letter_code
_entity_poly.pdbx_strand_id
1 'polypeptide(L)'
;MPTISIQSEIPLETLLHGVAQLDTNHLEQFTRQVLALRAQRRAPHLSHREVELLQQINEGLPTPMQSRLQELVEQQQEGGLTAETQQELLTLIAEVEERDALRLTLLGELAQLRGVSLREVMAQLGLRPTYA
;
A
#
# COMPACT_ATOMS: atom_id res chain seq x y z
N MET A 1 30.56 -19.80 6.85
CA MET A 1 30.25 -19.90 5.40
C MET A 1 30.70 -18.61 4.75
N PRO A 2 31.38 -18.61 3.59
CA PRO A 2 31.75 -17.36 2.92
C PRO A 2 30.49 -16.72 2.32
N THR A 3 30.24 -15.46 2.66
CA THR A 3 29.15 -14.65 2.10
C THR A 3 29.71 -13.83 0.95
N ILE A 4 29.32 -14.15 -0.29
CA ILE A 4 29.71 -13.39 -1.48
C ILE A 4 28.71 -12.23 -1.61
N SER A 5 29.16 -11.00 -1.38
CA SER A 5 28.38 -9.80 -1.69
C SER A 5 28.67 -9.38 -3.13
N ILE A 6 27.76 -9.68 -4.04
CA ILE A 6 27.81 -9.16 -5.42
C ILE A 6 27.16 -7.78 -5.39
N GLN A 7 27.98 -6.72 -5.40
CA GLN A 7 27.52 -5.36 -5.69
C GLN A 7 27.44 -5.20 -7.20
N SER A 8 26.24 -5.33 -7.76
CA SER A 8 26.00 -5.10 -9.17
C SER A 8 25.43 -3.69 -9.36
N GLU A 9 26.09 -2.88 -10.18
CA GLU A 9 25.57 -1.60 -10.64
C GLU A 9 24.50 -1.86 -11.71
N ILE A 10 23.23 -1.76 -11.33
CA ILE A 10 22.11 -1.87 -12.26
C ILE A 10 21.72 -0.45 -12.70
N PRO A 11 21.73 -0.14 -14.01
CA PRO A 11 21.22 1.13 -14.50
C PRO A 11 19.77 1.33 -14.08
N LEU A 12 19.40 2.56 -13.69
CA LEU A 12 18.04 2.86 -13.24
C LEU A 12 16.98 2.47 -14.27
N GLU A 13 17.28 2.66 -15.56
CA GLU A 13 16.38 2.30 -16.66
C GLU A 13 16.11 0.79 -16.72
N THR A 14 17.15 -0.03 -16.51
CA THR A 14 17.03 -1.49 -16.45
C THR A 14 16.17 -1.94 -15.26
N LEU A 15 16.33 -1.28 -14.12
CA LEU A 15 15.47 -1.52 -12.95
C LEU A 15 14.01 -1.17 -13.28
N LEU A 16 13.75 -0.02 -13.90
CA LEU A 16 12.41 0.41 -14.27
C LEU A 16 11.76 -0.54 -15.28
N HIS A 17 12.52 -1.09 -16.21
CA HIS A 17 12.03 -2.14 -17.10
C HIS A 17 11.64 -3.42 -16.36
N GLY A 18 12.41 -3.83 -15.34
CA GLY A 18 12.02 -4.96 -14.49
C GLY A 18 10.74 -4.68 -13.71
N VAL A 19 10.60 -3.48 -13.16
CA VAL A 19 9.39 -3.05 -12.43
C VAL A 19 8.16 -3.01 -13.35
N ALA A 20 8.33 -2.63 -14.62
CA ALA A 20 7.25 -2.61 -15.60
C ALA A 20 6.71 -4.00 -15.97
N GLN A 21 7.44 -5.07 -15.64
CA GLN A 21 7.01 -6.46 -15.88
C GLN A 21 6.28 -7.07 -14.69
N LEU A 22 6.21 -6.37 -13.55
CA LEU A 22 5.46 -6.83 -12.39
C LEU A 22 3.96 -6.80 -12.69
N ASP A 23 3.23 -7.82 -12.21
CA ASP A 23 1.79 -7.72 -12.11
C ASP A 23 1.39 -6.63 -11.10
N THR A 24 0.11 -6.24 -11.14
CA THR A 24 -0.43 -5.14 -10.34
C THR A 24 -0.16 -5.29 -8.84
N ASN A 25 -0.26 -6.50 -8.28
CA ASN A 25 -0.07 -6.73 -6.85
C ASN A 25 1.40 -6.54 -6.44
N HIS A 26 2.33 -7.10 -7.22
CA HIS A 26 3.76 -6.91 -6.97
C HIS A 26 4.20 -5.47 -7.24
N LEU A 27 3.61 -4.80 -8.24
CA LEU A 27 3.89 -3.40 -8.52
C LEU A 27 3.41 -2.48 -7.39
N GLU A 28 2.22 -2.75 -6.82
CA GLU A 28 1.74 -2.03 -5.65
C GLU A 28 2.65 -2.26 -4.44
N GLN A 29 3.06 -3.50 -4.18
CA GLN A 29 4.00 -3.82 -3.09
C GLN A 29 5.35 -3.11 -3.29
N PHE A 30 5.88 -3.13 -4.50
CA PHE A 30 7.12 -2.42 -4.85
C PHE A 30 6.97 -0.91 -4.61
N THR A 31 5.86 -0.33 -5.03
CA THR A 31 5.57 1.10 -4.84
C THR A 31 5.55 1.47 -3.36
N ARG A 32 4.91 0.65 -2.51
CA ARG A 32 4.88 0.85 -1.04
C ARG A 32 6.29 0.85 -0.43
N GLN A 33 7.16 -0.07 -0.87
CA GLN A 33 8.55 -0.14 -0.39
C GLN A 33 9.39 1.07 -0.84
N VAL A 34 9.24 1.51 -2.09
CA VAL A 34 9.95 2.69 -2.61
C VAL A 34 9.49 3.97 -1.89
N LEU A 35 8.19 4.08 -1.59
CA LEU A 35 7.65 5.19 -0.80
C LEU A 35 8.22 5.21 0.63
N ALA A 36 8.32 4.05 1.29
CA ALA A 36 8.97 3.94 2.60
C ALA A 36 10.45 4.35 2.56
N LEU A 37 11.20 3.90 1.54
CA LEU A 37 12.61 4.26 1.35
C LEU A 37 12.78 5.77 1.08
N ARG A 38 11.87 6.37 0.30
CA ARG A 38 11.87 7.81 0.03
C ARG A 38 11.59 8.61 1.29
N ALA A 39 10.66 8.15 2.14
CA ALA A 39 10.40 8.76 3.44
C ALA A 39 11.65 8.70 4.33
N GLN A 40 12.33 7.55 4.39
CA GLN A 40 13.59 7.38 5.12
C GLN A 40 14.69 8.34 4.68
N ARG A 41 14.87 8.52 3.36
CA ARG A 41 15.92 9.40 2.81
C ARG A 41 15.65 10.90 3.00
N ARG A 42 14.38 11.30 3.12
CA ARG A 42 13.99 12.72 3.29
C ARG A 42 14.07 13.21 4.73
N ALA A 43 14.08 12.31 5.70
CA ALA A 43 14.10 12.64 7.12
C ALA A 43 15.13 11.75 7.85
N PRO A 44 16.42 12.14 7.88
CA PRO A 44 17.48 11.35 8.55
C PRO A 44 17.31 11.23 10.08
N HIS A 45 16.29 11.86 10.66
CA HIS A 45 15.92 11.80 12.08
C HIS A 45 14.50 11.27 12.31
N LEU A 46 14.04 10.34 11.48
CA LEU A 46 12.80 9.61 11.72
C LEU A 46 12.82 8.99 13.11
N SER A 47 11.90 9.42 13.97
CA SER A 47 11.67 8.73 15.24
C SER A 47 11.24 7.28 14.96
N HIS A 48 11.55 6.36 15.87
CA HIS A 48 11.11 4.97 15.77
C HIS A 48 9.60 4.86 15.48
N ARG A 49 8.82 5.75 16.12
CA ARG A 49 7.37 5.85 15.93
C ARG A 49 6.99 6.21 14.49
N GLU A 50 7.71 7.11 13.85
CA GLU A 50 7.41 7.49 12.47
C GLU A 50 7.67 6.35 11.48
N VAL A 51 8.70 5.52 11.74
CA VAL A 51 8.97 4.32 10.94
C VAL A 51 7.85 3.28 11.10
N GLU A 52 7.40 3.03 12.33
CA GLU A 52 6.26 2.14 12.60
C GLU A 52 4.99 2.60 11.88
N LEU A 53 4.66 3.90 11.99
CA LEU A 53 3.50 4.48 11.32
C LEU A 53 3.58 4.29 9.82
N LEU A 54 4.75 4.55 9.21
CA LEU A 54 4.94 4.35 7.78
C LEU A 54 4.82 2.87 7.38
N GLN A 55 5.26 1.92 8.20
CA GLN A 55 5.06 0.49 7.90
C GLN A 55 3.57 0.13 7.90
N GLN A 56 2.82 0.54 8.93
CA GLN A 56 1.39 0.24 9.05
C GLN A 56 0.56 0.94 7.95
N ILE A 57 0.87 2.20 7.61
CA ILE A 57 0.20 2.94 6.52
C ILE A 57 0.43 2.29 5.16
N ASN A 58 1.57 1.63 4.97
CA ASN A 58 1.95 0.93 3.76
C ASN A 58 1.65 -0.57 3.83
N GLU A 59 0.94 -1.03 4.86
CA GLU A 59 0.44 -2.39 4.94
C GLU A 59 -0.85 -2.43 4.10
N GLY A 60 -0.74 -2.95 2.87
CA GLY A 60 -1.87 -3.06 1.95
C GLY A 60 -2.94 -4.04 2.44
N LEU A 61 -3.91 -4.33 1.58
CA LEU A 61 -4.80 -5.47 1.83
C LEU A 61 -4.00 -6.78 1.75
N PRO A 62 -4.26 -7.76 2.63
CA PRO A 62 -3.68 -9.09 2.49
C PRO A 62 -4.00 -9.66 1.10
N THR A 63 -3.01 -10.23 0.43
CA THR A 63 -3.17 -10.85 -0.90
C THR A 63 -4.40 -11.77 -1.01
N PRO A 64 -4.70 -12.67 -0.05
CA PRO A 64 -5.90 -13.51 -0.15
C PRO A 64 -7.21 -12.72 -0.14
N MET A 65 -7.27 -11.61 0.60
CA MET A 65 -8.44 -10.72 0.60
C MET A 65 -8.57 -9.95 -0.71
N GLN A 66 -7.46 -9.46 -1.27
CA GLN A 66 -7.46 -8.79 -2.58
C GLN A 66 -7.97 -9.72 -3.68
N SER A 67 -7.43 -10.94 -3.77
CA SER A 67 -7.86 -11.94 -4.74
C SER A 67 -9.36 -12.25 -4.60
N ARG A 68 -9.83 -12.46 -3.36
CA ARG A 68 -11.24 -12.82 -3.13
C ARG A 68 -12.20 -11.69 -3.49
N LEU A 69 -11.85 -10.45 -3.14
CA LEU A 69 -12.64 -9.28 -3.51
C LEU A 69 -12.73 -9.16 -5.04
N GLN A 70 -11.63 -9.39 -5.75
CA GLN A 70 -11.60 -9.32 -7.20
C GLN A 70 -12.45 -10.39 -7.86
N GLU A 71 -12.37 -11.65 -7.39
CA GLU A 71 -13.23 -12.74 -7.85
C GLU A 71 -14.73 -12.42 -7.68
N LEU A 72 -15.13 -11.87 -6.52
CA LEU A 72 -16.53 -11.54 -6.24
C LEU A 72 -17.03 -10.36 -7.08
N VAL A 73 -16.16 -9.38 -7.36
CA VAL A 73 -16.47 -8.24 -8.24
C VAL A 73 -16.61 -8.72 -9.69
N GLU A 74 -15.77 -9.63 -10.16
CA GLU A 74 -15.90 -10.24 -11.49
C GLU A 74 -17.21 -11.05 -11.60
N GLN A 75 -17.54 -11.87 -10.59
CA GLN A 75 -18.81 -12.60 -10.53
C GLN A 75 -20.04 -11.68 -10.51
N GLN A 76 -19.94 -10.52 -9.85
CA GLN A 76 -20.98 -9.49 -9.88
C GLN A 76 -21.23 -8.96 -11.29
N GLN A 77 -20.16 -8.65 -12.02
CA GLN A 77 -20.24 -8.09 -13.37
C GLN A 77 -20.81 -9.10 -14.38
N GLU A 78 -20.53 -10.39 -14.17
CA GLU A 78 -21.07 -11.49 -14.96
C GLU A 78 -22.53 -11.86 -14.60
N GLY A 79 -23.12 -11.21 -13.58
CA GLY A 79 -24.49 -11.45 -13.13
C GLY A 79 -24.67 -12.76 -12.36
N GLY A 80 -23.58 -13.36 -11.88
CA GLY A 80 -23.53 -14.68 -11.24
C GLY A 80 -23.62 -14.67 -9.71
N LEU A 81 -23.82 -13.52 -9.07
CA LEU A 81 -23.88 -13.46 -7.60
C LEU A 81 -25.12 -14.17 -7.06
N THR A 82 -24.87 -15.18 -6.22
CA THR A 82 -25.85 -15.74 -5.30
C THR A 82 -26.03 -14.81 -4.09
N ALA A 83 -27.14 -14.96 -3.36
CA ALA A 83 -27.35 -14.20 -2.12
C ALA A 83 -26.21 -14.40 -1.09
N GLU A 84 -25.61 -15.58 -1.08
CA GLU A 84 -24.48 -15.94 -0.21
C GLU A 84 -23.19 -15.19 -0.60
N THR A 85 -22.86 -15.16 -1.89
CA THR A 85 -21.68 -14.44 -2.41
C THR A 85 -21.85 -12.92 -2.34
N GLN A 86 -23.09 -12.42 -2.44
CA GLN A 86 -23.39 -11.01 -2.20
C GLN A 86 -23.16 -10.62 -0.73
N GLN A 87 -23.55 -11.47 0.22
CA GLN A 87 -23.31 -11.24 1.65
C GLN A 87 -21.81 -11.30 1.99
N GLU A 88 -21.08 -12.21 1.34
CA GLU A 88 -19.62 -12.30 1.46
C GLU A 88 -18.94 -11.02 0.95
N LEU A 89 -19.35 -10.51 -0.23
CA LEU A 89 -18.83 -9.27 -0.80
C LEU A 89 -19.07 -8.08 0.14
N LEU A 90 -20.26 -7.95 0.73
CA LEU A 90 -20.57 -6.89 1.70
C LEU A 90 -19.67 -6.96 2.94
N THR A 91 -19.38 -8.18 3.40
CA THR A 91 -18.50 -8.39 4.57
C THR A 91 -17.07 -7.97 4.26
N LEU A 92 -16.56 -8.36 3.08
CA LEU A 92 -15.22 -7.96 2.64
C LEU A 92 -15.10 -6.45 2.43
N ILE A 93 -16.12 -5.81 1.86
CA ILE A 93 -16.15 -4.34 1.73
C ILE A 93 -16.07 -3.67 3.11
N ALA A 94 -16.85 -4.13 4.09
CA ALA A 94 -16.81 -3.59 5.44
C ALA A 94 -15.42 -3.73 6.09
N GLU A 95 -14.74 -4.87 5.90
CA GLU A 95 -13.36 -5.06 6.38
C GLU A 95 -12.36 -4.12 5.68
N VAL A 96 -12.54 -3.85 4.38
CA VAL A 96 -11.72 -2.88 3.65
C VAL A 96 -11.94 -1.46 4.20
N GLU A 97 -13.19 -1.06 4.42
CA GLU A 97 -13.54 0.25 4.98
C GLU A 97 -12.96 0.47 6.38
N GLU A 98 -13.00 -0.56 7.24
CA GLU A 98 -12.39 -0.50 8.58
C GLU A 98 -10.88 -0.30 8.48
N ARG A 99 -10.21 -1.00 7.57
CA ARG A 99 -8.77 -0.85 7.34
C ARG A 99 -8.42 0.54 6.79
N ASP A 100 -9.24 1.08 5.90
CA ASP A 100 -9.06 2.43 5.37
C ASP A 100 -9.27 3.51 6.45
N ALA A 101 -10.24 3.31 7.35
CA ALA A 101 -10.45 4.20 8.50
C ALA A 101 -9.26 4.18 9.47
N LEU A 102 -8.71 3.00 9.75
CA LEU A 102 -7.48 2.85 10.54
C LEU A 102 -6.29 3.55 9.84
N ARG A 103 -6.15 3.35 8.53
CA ARG A 103 -5.10 3.99 7.73
C ARG A 103 -5.18 5.52 7.77
N LEU A 104 -6.38 6.09 7.70
CA LEU A 104 -6.59 7.53 7.85
C LEU A 104 -6.18 8.03 9.25
N THR A 105 -6.45 7.24 10.29
CA THR A 105 -6.03 7.55 11.66
C THR A 105 -4.50 7.61 11.77
N LEU A 106 -3.81 6.60 11.22
CA LEU A 106 -2.34 6.54 11.19
C LEU A 106 -1.72 7.68 10.40
N LEU A 107 -2.32 8.07 9.27
CA LEU A 107 -1.91 9.24 8.49
C LEU A 107 -2.07 10.55 9.29
N GLY A 108 -3.10 10.65 10.11
CA GLY A 108 -3.31 11.76 11.04
C GLY A 108 -2.21 11.83 12.10
N GLU A 109 -1.85 10.70 12.71
CA GLU A 109 -0.72 10.62 13.65
C GLU A 109 0.61 11.02 12.99
N LEU A 110 0.84 10.56 11.75
CA LEU A 110 2.04 10.91 10.99
C LEU A 110 2.09 12.42 10.68
N ALA A 111 0.94 13.03 10.37
CA ALA A 111 0.82 14.47 10.14
C ALA A 111 1.16 15.28 11.40
N GLN A 112 0.63 14.86 12.56
CA GLN A 112 0.96 15.47 13.85
C GLN A 112 2.46 15.37 14.15
N LEU A 113 3.05 14.18 13.97
CA LEU A 113 4.47 13.94 14.25
C LEU A 113 5.38 14.80 13.36
N ARG A 114 4.99 15.01 12.10
CA ARG A 114 5.73 15.86 11.15
C ARG A 114 5.43 17.35 11.29
N GLY A 115 4.43 17.74 12.07
CA GLY A 115 3.97 19.14 12.16
C GLY A 115 3.43 19.70 10.85
N VAL A 116 2.86 18.86 9.98
CA VAL A 116 2.28 19.24 8.69
C VAL A 116 0.82 18.82 8.61
N SER A 117 0.08 19.32 7.62
CA SER A 117 -1.31 18.91 7.43
C SER A 117 -1.43 17.47 6.89
N LEU A 118 -2.55 16.81 7.18
CA LEU A 118 -2.88 15.50 6.62
C LEU A 118 -2.79 15.49 5.09
N ARG A 119 -3.28 16.56 4.44
CA ARG A 119 -3.23 16.71 2.98
C ARG A 119 -1.79 16.74 2.47
N GLU A 120 -0.88 17.41 3.17
CA GLU A 120 0.54 17.43 2.80
C GLU A 120 1.20 16.06 3.00
N VAL A 121 0.88 15.33 4.07
CA VAL A 121 1.37 13.94 4.26
C VAL A 121 0.89 13.05 3.12
N MET A 122 -0.40 13.09 2.79
CA MET A 122 -0.97 12.32 1.69
C MET A 122 -0.26 12.64 0.36
N ALA A 123 -0.05 13.93 0.06
CA ALA A 123 0.67 14.36 -1.13
C ALA A 123 2.14 13.88 -1.14
N GLN A 124 2.84 13.92 0.00
CA GLN A 124 4.22 13.44 0.14
C GLN A 124 4.33 11.93 -0.11
N LEU A 125 3.33 11.17 0.34
CA LEU A 125 3.24 9.71 0.15
C LEU A 125 2.65 9.32 -1.21
N GLY A 126 2.27 10.28 -2.06
CA GLY A 126 1.65 10.00 -3.36
C GLY A 126 0.23 9.43 -3.25
N LEU A 127 -0.39 9.54 -2.08
CA LEU A 127 -1.77 9.12 -1.84
C LEU A 127 -2.70 10.21 -2.37
N ARG A 128 -3.56 9.86 -3.32
CA ARG A 128 -4.66 10.74 -3.73
C ARG A 128 -5.83 10.50 -2.78
N PRO A 129 -6.55 11.54 -2.35
CA PRO A 129 -7.82 11.31 -1.68
C PRO A 129 -8.77 10.66 -2.69
N THR A 130 -9.16 9.42 -2.43
CA THR A 130 -10.23 8.74 -3.15
C THR A 130 -11.55 9.37 -2.69
N TYR A 131 -11.84 10.58 -3.17
CA TYR A 131 -13.21 11.08 -3.13
C TYR A 131 -13.93 10.41 -4.30
N ALA A 132 -14.77 9.42 -3.96
CA ALA A 132 -15.82 8.93 -4.86
C ALA A 132 -16.83 10.06 -5.13
#